data_AF-A0A848WGW6-F1
#
_entry.id   AF-A0A848WGW6-F1
#
_cell.length_a   1.000
_cell.length_b   1.000
_cell.length_c   1.000
_cell.angle_alpha   90.00
_cell.angle_beta   90.00
_cell.angle_gamma   90.00
#
_symmetry.space_group_name_H-M   'P 1'
#
loop_
_entity.id
_entity.type
_entity.pdbx_description
1 polymer ?
#
loop_
_entity_poly.entity_id
_entity_poly.type
_entity_poly.pdbx_seq_one_letter_code
_entity_poly.pdbx_strand_id
1 'polypeptide(L)'
;MSARVSSAGVESPFGLMRAIDKFRPKSKGLMAEGTCEKQVLNETETPASRPKQAVSHRPAVDGVEQWPLPGLAPMTRVRTSFGDVHAIALRKGDEVLLRSGDYAPIQWINRIKLDEHVLSMKPDSNPVVFSPGSLGVQAPANEIMVSPRQIICADDKSGLSSEREAAMLVSRPGVRRLRETGLSYTMLHVGISAEVYCEGLYLRFPIDA
;
A
#
# COMPACT_ATOMS: atom_id res chain seq x y z
N MET A 1 9.59 45.42 -34.30
CA MET A 1 9.28 46.47 -33.30
C MET A 1 8.46 45.79 -32.21
N SER A 2 9.04 45.27 -31.11
CA SER A 2 9.45 45.97 -29.86
C SER A 2 8.32 46.87 -29.32
N ALA A 3 7.81 46.80 -28.09
CA ALA A 3 8.36 46.47 -26.77
C ALA A 3 7.20 45.98 -25.84
N ARG A 4 7.35 45.12 -24.81
CA ARG A 4 8.00 45.24 -23.47
C ARG A 4 7.67 46.49 -22.65
N VAL A 5 6.93 46.33 -21.53
CA VAL A 5 7.02 46.99 -20.19
C VAL A 5 6.22 46.08 -19.22
N SER A 6 6.79 45.33 -18.25
CA SER A 6 7.23 45.67 -16.86
C SER A 6 6.11 46.25 -15.96
N SER A 7 5.97 46.06 -14.64
CA SER A 7 6.55 45.24 -13.56
C SER A 7 5.89 45.71 -12.23
N ALA A 8 6.16 45.00 -11.12
CA ALA A 8 5.89 45.31 -9.68
C ALA A 8 4.62 44.66 -9.10
N GLY A 9 4.63 43.88 -8.01
CA GLY A 9 5.63 43.62 -6.98
C GLY A 9 5.30 44.37 -5.68
N VAL A 10 4.69 43.70 -4.70
CA VAL A 10 4.68 44.09 -3.27
C VAL A 10 4.61 42.83 -2.42
N GLU A 11 5.68 42.57 -1.66
CA GLU A 11 5.72 41.64 -0.53
C GLU A 11 5.34 42.36 0.78
N SER A 12 5.23 41.56 1.86
CA SER A 12 5.63 41.82 3.26
C SER A 12 4.52 41.67 4.32
N PRO A 13 4.87 41.52 5.63
CA PRO A 13 4.61 40.28 6.36
C PRO A 13 3.86 40.54 7.68
N PHE A 14 3.27 39.52 8.30
CA PHE A 14 2.90 39.61 9.71
C PHE A 14 3.17 38.30 10.43
N GLY A 15 4.05 38.38 11.42
CA GLY A 15 4.30 37.34 12.40
C GLY A 15 3.65 37.65 13.75
N LEU A 16 3.78 36.63 14.60
CA LEU A 16 3.80 36.64 16.06
C LEU A 16 2.46 36.77 16.83
N MET A 17 2.10 35.69 17.53
CA MET A 17 1.48 35.79 18.86
C MET A 17 1.94 34.61 19.74
N ARG A 18 2.18 34.92 21.01
CA ARG A 18 2.95 34.20 22.04
C ARG A 18 2.16 33.18 22.88
N ALA A 19 2.93 32.26 23.51
CA ALA A 19 2.83 31.71 24.88
C ALA A 19 1.54 30.91 25.25
N ILE A 20 1.52 29.96 26.21
CA ILE A 20 1.75 30.09 27.66
C ILE A 20 1.86 28.68 28.33
N ASP A 21 2.68 28.61 29.40
CA ASP A 21 2.80 27.68 30.57
C ASP A 21 2.40 26.19 30.52
N LYS A 22 3.32 25.26 30.86
CA LYS A 22 3.66 24.76 32.21
C LYS A 22 2.45 24.35 33.06
N PHE A 23 2.28 23.05 33.30
CA PHE A 23 1.84 22.56 34.62
C PHE A 23 2.31 21.12 34.88
N ARG A 24 3.15 20.99 35.92
CA ARG A 24 3.42 19.74 36.67
C ARG A 24 3.24 20.13 38.14
N PRO A 25 2.62 19.28 38.96
CA PRO A 25 3.39 18.79 40.10
C PRO A 25 3.10 17.32 40.49
N LYS A 26 4.06 16.78 41.26
CA LYS A 26 4.07 15.50 41.98
C LYS A 26 3.45 15.65 43.38
N SER A 27 2.92 14.55 43.93
CA SER A 27 2.99 14.14 45.36
C SER A 27 2.69 12.62 45.40
N LYS A 28 3.46 11.68 45.98
CA LYS A 28 4.21 11.47 47.25
C LYS A 28 3.33 11.25 48.51
N GLY A 29 3.49 10.06 49.11
CA GLY A 29 3.15 9.69 50.49
C GLY A 29 1.91 8.77 50.59
N LEU A 30 1.83 7.76 51.46
CA LEU A 30 2.72 7.25 52.49
C LEU A 30 2.18 5.85 52.92
N MET A 31 3.05 5.07 53.55
CA MET A 31 2.86 3.69 54.03
C MET A 31 1.82 3.58 55.17
N ALA A 32 1.22 2.39 55.32
CA ALA A 32 0.81 1.86 56.62
C ALA A 32 1.03 0.34 56.65
N GLU A 33 1.78 -0.09 57.66
CA GLU A 33 2.21 -1.46 57.95
C GLU A 33 1.06 -2.31 58.53
N GLY A 34 1.11 -3.60 58.27
CA GLY A 34 0.22 -4.61 58.86
C GLY A 34 0.83 -6.00 58.70
N THR A 35 1.39 -6.48 59.81
CA THR A 35 2.23 -7.67 60.00
C THR A 35 1.46 -9.00 59.93
N CYS A 36 2.17 -10.06 59.53
CA CYS A 36 1.96 -11.51 59.81
C CYS A 36 0.67 -12.17 59.27
N GLU A 37 0.63 -13.42 58.81
CA GLU A 37 1.56 -14.54 58.86
C GLU A 37 1.12 -15.60 57.82
N LYS A 38 2.00 -16.58 57.60
CA LYS A 38 2.05 -17.58 56.52
C LYS A 38 0.85 -18.53 56.44
N GLN A 39 0.52 -18.99 55.23
CA GLN A 39 0.46 -20.42 54.83
C GLN A 39 0.13 -20.56 53.31
N VAL A 40 1.07 -21.05 52.50
CA VAL A 40 1.13 -22.41 51.90
C VAL A 40 0.41 -22.51 50.53
N LEU A 41 1.26 -22.57 49.49
CA LEU A 41 1.20 -23.35 48.24
C LEU A 41 -0.18 -23.60 47.58
N ASN A 42 -0.38 -23.02 46.38
CA ASN A 42 -0.46 -23.82 45.15
C ASN A 42 -0.33 -22.94 43.89
N GLU A 43 0.41 -23.49 42.94
CA GLU A 43 0.76 -22.89 41.65
C GLU A 43 -0.36 -23.05 40.61
N THR A 44 -0.23 -22.28 39.53
CA THR A 44 -0.91 -22.35 38.23
C THR A 44 -2.22 -21.58 38.07
N GLU A 45 -2.10 -20.24 38.01
CA GLU A 45 -3.04 -19.43 37.23
C GLU A 45 -2.64 -19.43 35.75
N THR A 46 -3.53 -20.00 34.94
CA THR A 46 -3.57 -19.98 33.48
C THR A 46 -3.64 -18.54 32.95
N PRO A 47 -2.76 -18.09 32.03
CA PRO A 47 -3.01 -16.84 31.33
C PRO A 47 -4.07 -17.06 30.26
N ALA A 48 -5.20 -16.37 30.43
CA ALA A 48 -6.31 -16.30 29.48
C ALA A 48 -5.81 -15.90 28.07
N SER A 49 -5.93 -16.83 27.14
CA SER A 49 -5.70 -16.59 25.72
C SER A 49 -6.82 -15.71 25.14
N ARG A 50 -6.47 -14.50 24.71
CA ARG A 50 -7.32 -13.63 23.90
C ARG A 50 -7.76 -14.39 22.64
N PRO A 51 -9.04 -14.39 22.25
CA PRO A 51 -9.47 -15.10 21.06
C PRO A 51 -8.81 -14.44 19.84
N LYS A 52 -8.01 -15.22 19.10
CA LYS A 52 -7.53 -14.85 17.76
C LYS A 52 -8.78 -14.67 16.90
N GLN A 53 -9.09 -13.43 16.53
CA GLN A 53 -10.16 -13.16 15.58
C GLN A 53 -9.87 -13.94 14.30
N ALA A 54 -10.82 -14.78 13.92
CA ALA A 54 -10.75 -15.61 12.74
C ALA A 54 -10.65 -14.71 11.51
N VAL A 55 -9.53 -14.80 10.81
CA VAL A 55 -9.38 -14.29 9.45
C VAL A 55 -10.45 -14.98 8.62
N SER A 56 -11.37 -14.20 8.03
CA SER A 56 -12.41 -14.75 7.16
C SER A 56 -11.76 -15.25 5.86
N HIS A 57 -11.38 -16.52 5.84
CA HIS A 57 -10.94 -17.19 4.62
C HIS A 57 -12.12 -17.31 3.66
N ARG A 58 -12.04 -16.61 2.52
CA ARG A 58 -12.87 -16.94 1.34
C ARG A 58 -12.58 -18.41 0.96
N PRO A 59 -13.58 -19.18 0.53
CA PRO A 59 -13.39 -20.60 0.28
C PRO A 59 -12.37 -20.77 -0.85
N ALA A 60 -11.36 -21.59 -0.59
CA ALA A 60 -10.36 -21.99 -1.58
C ALA A 60 -11.06 -22.78 -2.68
N VAL A 61 -11.02 -22.26 -3.91
CA VAL A 61 -11.42 -23.01 -5.09
C VAL A 61 -10.17 -23.78 -5.54
N ASP A 62 -10.23 -25.10 -5.39
CA ASP A 62 -9.30 -26.13 -5.86
C ASP A 62 -7.83 -26.01 -5.43
N GLY A 63 -7.51 -26.55 -4.24
CA GLY A 63 -6.30 -27.34 -3.93
C GLY A 63 -4.88 -26.76 -4.14
N VAL A 64 -4.74 -25.59 -4.74
CA VAL A 64 -3.48 -24.87 -4.91
C VAL A 64 -3.62 -23.58 -4.11
N GLU A 65 -2.77 -23.41 -3.10
CA GLU A 65 -2.68 -22.16 -2.34
C GLU A 65 -2.25 -21.04 -3.31
N GLN A 66 -3.24 -20.35 -3.87
CA GLN A 66 -3.03 -19.24 -4.80
C GLN A 66 -2.25 -18.14 -4.10
N TRP A 67 -1.40 -17.42 -4.84
CA TRP A 67 -0.70 -16.28 -4.27
C TRP A 67 -1.74 -15.29 -3.73
N PRO A 68 -1.74 -14.90 -2.44
CA PRO A 68 -2.87 -14.18 -1.87
C PRO A 68 -2.72 -12.66 -1.89
N LEU A 69 -1.51 -12.15 -2.16
CA LEU A 69 -1.18 -10.74 -1.90
C LEU A 69 -1.16 -9.89 -3.17
N PRO A 70 -1.83 -8.73 -3.21
CA PRO A 70 -1.64 -7.77 -4.29
C PRO A 70 -0.27 -7.10 -4.18
N GLY A 71 0.14 -6.34 -5.19
CA GLY A 71 1.43 -5.66 -5.17
C GLY A 71 1.94 -5.25 -6.54
N LEU A 72 2.86 -4.29 -6.51
CA LEU A 72 3.54 -3.74 -7.68
C LEU A 72 4.91 -4.36 -7.83
N ALA A 73 5.30 -4.73 -9.05
CA ALA A 73 6.67 -5.14 -9.31
C ALA A 73 7.62 -3.92 -9.20
N PRO A 74 8.95 -4.14 -9.03
CA PRO A 74 9.89 -3.07 -8.70
C PRO A 74 9.89 -1.88 -9.66
N MET A 75 9.73 -2.16 -10.96
CA MET A 75 9.84 -1.16 -12.03
C MET A 75 8.53 -0.46 -12.36
N THR A 76 7.40 -0.88 -11.79
CA THR A 76 6.12 -0.19 -11.99
C THR A 76 6.19 1.22 -11.40
N ARG A 77 5.87 2.24 -12.20
CA ARG A 77 5.83 3.62 -11.70
C ARG A 77 4.47 3.98 -11.13
N VAL A 78 4.52 4.66 -10.00
CA VAL A 78 3.38 5.26 -9.31
C VAL A 78 3.47 6.77 -9.46
N ARG A 79 2.35 7.42 -9.78
CA ARG A 79 2.32 8.88 -9.87
C ARG A 79 2.37 9.46 -8.47
N THR A 80 3.43 10.19 -8.18
CA THR A 80 3.62 10.95 -6.93
C THR A 80 3.53 12.45 -7.17
N SER A 81 3.42 13.25 -6.10
CA SER A 81 3.33 14.72 -6.20
C SER A 81 4.55 15.37 -6.88
N PHE A 82 5.69 14.66 -6.92
CA PHE A 82 6.94 15.12 -7.55
C PHE A 82 7.29 14.33 -8.83
N GLY A 83 6.37 13.52 -9.37
CA GLY A 83 6.54 12.80 -10.64
C GLY A 83 6.27 11.29 -10.55
N ASP A 84 6.55 10.58 -11.64
CA ASP A 84 6.39 9.11 -11.70
C ASP A 84 7.60 8.41 -11.07
N VAL A 85 7.37 7.65 -9.99
CA VAL A 85 8.42 7.01 -9.18
C VAL A 85 8.26 5.50 -9.21
N HIS A 86 9.35 4.77 -9.41
CA HIS A 86 9.33 3.31 -9.36
C HIS A 86 8.93 2.78 -7.97
N ALA A 87 8.12 1.73 -7.93
CA ALA A 87 7.60 1.15 -6.69
C ALA A 87 8.71 0.69 -5.72
N ILE A 88 9.88 0.31 -6.23
CA ILE A 88 11.05 -0.03 -5.41
C ILE A 88 11.62 1.18 -4.65
N ALA A 89 11.43 2.39 -5.16
CA ALA A 89 11.96 3.63 -4.59
C ALA A 89 10.99 4.35 -3.66
N LEU A 90 9.70 4.00 -3.70
CA LEU A 90 8.66 4.61 -2.84
C LEU A 90 8.98 4.45 -1.35
N ARG A 91 8.57 5.44 -0.56
CA ARG A 91 8.76 5.48 0.89
C ARG A 91 7.47 5.88 1.57
N LYS A 92 7.37 5.53 2.85
CA LYS A 92 6.31 6.04 3.71
C LYS A 92 6.38 7.57 3.73
N GLY A 93 5.24 8.22 3.57
CA GLY A 93 5.12 9.67 3.48
C GLY A 93 5.13 10.24 2.06
N ASP A 94 5.59 9.48 1.05
CA ASP A 94 5.47 9.92 -0.35
C ASP A 94 3.99 10.07 -0.70
N GLU A 95 3.62 11.17 -1.35
CA GLU A 95 2.23 11.42 -1.71
C GLU A 95 1.92 10.85 -3.08
N VAL A 96 0.90 9.99 -3.16
CA VAL A 96 0.50 9.31 -4.40
C VAL A 96 -0.83 9.86 -4.92
N LEU A 97 -0.95 9.92 -6.25
CA LEU A 97 -2.17 10.37 -6.92
C LEU A 97 -3.27 9.32 -6.77
N LEU A 98 -4.42 9.77 -6.26
CA LEU A 98 -5.64 8.98 -6.14
C LEU A 98 -6.59 9.25 -7.32
N ARG A 99 -7.58 8.37 -7.51
CA ARG A 99 -8.63 8.57 -8.52
C ARG A 99 -9.39 9.90 -8.37
N SER A 100 -9.58 10.39 -7.15
CA SER A 100 -10.24 11.69 -6.92
C SER A 100 -9.48 12.86 -7.54
N GLY A 101 -8.20 12.69 -7.89
CA GLY A 101 -7.29 13.74 -8.32
C GLY A 101 -6.43 14.29 -7.19
N ASP A 102 -6.75 13.94 -5.94
CA ASP A 102 -5.98 14.36 -4.77
C ASP A 102 -4.72 13.52 -4.59
N TYR A 103 -3.75 14.09 -3.91
CA TYR A 103 -2.56 13.40 -3.44
C TYR A 103 -2.72 13.03 -1.97
N ALA A 104 -2.31 11.81 -1.61
CA ALA A 104 -2.36 11.34 -0.22
C ALA A 104 -1.04 10.64 0.17
N PRO A 105 -0.54 10.86 1.39
CA PRO A 105 0.71 10.25 1.85
C PRO A 105 0.54 8.74 2.05
N ILE A 106 1.53 7.97 1.58
CA ILE A 106 1.64 6.55 1.90
C ILE A 106 1.80 6.40 3.41
N GLN A 107 0.83 5.75 4.07
CA GLN A 107 0.85 5.55 5.52
C GLN A 107 1.60 4.27 5.91
N TRP A 108 1.60 3.29 5.01
CA TRP A 108 2.28 2.02 5.17
C TRP A 108 2.78 1.52 3.83
N ILE A 109 3.95 0.89 3.87
CA ILE A 109 4.58 0.27 2.72
C ILE A 109 5.31 -0.99 3.18
N ASN A 110 5.16 -2.07 2.43
CA ASN A 110 5.88 -3.32 2.66
C ASN A 110 6.40 -3.88 1.34
N ARG A 111 7.45 -4.69 1.43
CA ARG A 111 8.07 -5.35 0.28
C ARG A 111 8.27 -6.82 0.56
N ILE A 112 7.73 -7.65 -0.32
CA ILE A 112 7.88 -9.10 -0.24
C ILE A 112 8.80 -9.54 -1.36
N LYS A 113 9.95 -10.10 -0.98
CA LYS A 113 10.93 -10.66 -1.90
C LYS A 113 10.58 -12.11 -2.17
N LEU A 114 10.52 -12.47 -3.43
CA LEU A 114 10.36 -13.83 -3.92
C LEU A 114 11.65 -14.21 -4.62
N ASP A 115 12.27 -15.29 -4.15
CA ASP A 115 13.42 -15.90 -4.80
C ASP A 115 12.99 -16.97 -5.80
N GLU A 116 13.97 -17.50 -6.54
CA GLU A 116 13.76 -18.52 -7.56
C GLU A 116 13.06 -19.76 -6.99
N HIS A 117 13.38 -20.14 -5.75
CA HIS A 117 12.81 -21.31 -5.10
C HIS A 117 11.30 -21.12 -4.87
N VAL A 118 10.89 -19.98 -4.30
CA VAL A 118 9.48 -19.66 -4.10
C VAL A 118 8.74 -19.55 -5.43
N LEU A 119 9.31 -18.89 -6.43
CA LEU A 119 8.69 -18.71 -7.75
C LEU A 119 8.53 -20.01 -8.52
N SER A 120 9.45 -20.96 -8.31
CA SER A 120 9.38 -22.30 -8.89
C SER A 120 8.33 -23.18 -8.18
N MET A 121 8.26 -23.13 -6.85
CA MET A 121 7.29 -23.91 -6.07
C MET A 121 5.86 -23.36 -6.16
N LYS A 122 5.71 -22.04 -6.32
CA LYS A 122 4.42 -21.37 -6.47
C LYS A 122 4.37 -20.58 -7.78
N PRO A 123 4.16 -21.24 -8.93
CA PRO A 123 4.14 -20.57 -10.23
C PRO A 123 3.07 -19.47 -10.35
N ASP A 124 1.96 -19.57 -9.61
CA ASP A 124 0.93 -18.53 -9.58
C ASP A 124 1.40 -17.24 -8.89
N SER A 125 2.52 -17.23 -8.16
CA SER A 125 3.11 -15.99 -7.62
C SER A 125 3.89 -15.18 -8.65
N ASN A 126 4.09 -15.72 -9.86
CA ASN A 126 4.76 -15.00 -10.93
C ASN A 126 3.92 -13.82 -11.43
N PRO A 127 4.57 -12.69 -11.79
CA PRO A 127 3.87 -11.47 -12.15
C PRO A 127 3.04 -11.59 -13.43
N VAL A 128 1.96 -10.82 -13.47
CA VAL A 128 1.21 -10.54 -14.69
C VAL A 128 1.74 -9.23 -15.28
N VAL A 129 2.12 -9.30 -16.55
CA VAL A 129 2.62 -8.17 -17.34
C VAL A 129 1.54 -7.74 -18.31
N PHE A 130 1.30 -6.44 -18.36
CA PHE A 130 0.41 -5.77 -19.30
C PHE A 130 1.27 -4.90 -20.22
N SER A 131 1.31 -5.24 -21.50
CA SER A 131 1.96 -4.40 -22.51
C SER A 131 1.21 -3.08 -22.69
N PRO A 132 1.87 -2.02 -23.19
CA PRO A 132 1.21 -0.75 -23.46
C PRO A 132 -0.05 -0.94 -24.34
N GLY A 133 -1.18 -0.37 -23.91
CA GLY A 133 -2.46 -0.47 -24.63
C GLY A 133 -3.17 -1.84 -24.58
N SER A 134 -2.73 -2.78 -23.73
CA SER A 134 -3.33 -4.13 -23.66
C SER A 134 -4.75 -4.19 -23.05
N LEU A 135 -5.19 -3.13 -22.37
CA LEU A 135 -6.51 -3.09 -21.72
C LEU A 135 -7.50 -2.22 -22.50
N GLY A 136 -7.19 -0.93 -22.64
CA GLY A 136 -8.04 0.03 -23.33
C GLY A 136 -7.22 1.03 -24.15
N VAL A 137 -7.84 2.13 -24.55
CA VAL A 137 -7.20 3.10 -25.46
C VAL A 137 -6.00 3.75 -24.76
N GLN A 138 -4.81 3.35 -25.18
CA GLN A 138 -3.52 3.76 -24.60
C GLN A 138 -3.37 3.45 -23.10
N ALA A 139 -4.06 2.41 -22.61
CA ALA A 139 -3.94 1.93 -21.23
C ALA A 139 -3.55 0.44 -21.17
N PRO A 140 -2.51 0.07 -20.41
CA PRO A 140 -1.60 0.95 -19.67
C PRO A 140 -0.76 1.83 -20.62
N ALA A 141 -0.30 2.97 -20.12
CA ALA A 141 0.51 3.92 -20.89
C ALA A 141 1.91 3.38 -21.18
N ASN A 142 2.45 2.55 -20.29
CA ASN A 142 3.70 1.81 -20.47
C ASN A 142 3.52 0.37 -19.99
N GLU A 143 4.53 -0.46 -20.18
CA GLU A 143 4.49 -1.81 -19.63
C GLU A 143 4.38 -1.74 -18.10
N ILE A 144 3.42 -2.46 -17.54
CA ILE A 144 3.22 -2.57 -16.09
C ILE A 144 3.24 -4.03 -15.68
N MET A 145 3.94 -4.31 -14.58
CA MET A 145 4.06 -5.63 -14.01
C MET A 145 3.51 -5.64 -12.58
N VAL A 146 2.56 -6.53 -12.30
CA VAL A 146 1.86 -6.57 -11.01
C VAL A 146 1.72 -8.00 -10.50
N SER A 147 1.44 -8.13 -9.21
CA SER A 147 1.01 -9.40 -8.63
C SER A 147 -0.29 -9.87 -9.30
N PRO A 148 -0.48 -11.18 -9.49
CA PRO A 148 -1.73 -11.74 -10.04
C PRO A 148 -3.00 -11.36 -9.26
N ARG A 149 -2.88 -11.04 -7.96
CA ARG A 149 -4.00 -10.57 -7.12
C ARG A 149 -4.21 -9.07 -7.14
N GLN A 150 -3.39 -8.32 -7.86
CA GLN A 150 -3.57 -6.87 -7.95
C GLN A 150 -4.90 -6.55 -8.62
N ILE A 151 -5.74 -5.77 -7.93
CA ILE A 151 -7.03 -5.31 -8.45
C ILE A 151 -6.78 -4.14 -9.39
N ILE A 152 -7.21 -4.29 -10.64
CA ILE A 152 -7.27 -3.25 -11.66
C ILE A 152 -8.69 -2.70 -11.67
N CYS A 153 -8.82 -1.40 -11.43
CA CYS A 153 -10.11 -0.74 -11.37
C CYS A 153 -10.67 -0.49 -12.77
N ALA A 154 -11.99 -0.54 -12.88
CA ALA A 154 -12.69 -0.17 -14.11
C ALA A 154 -12.78 1.34 -14.27
N ASP A 155 -12.56 1.80 -15.50
CA ASP A 155 -12.80 3.16 -15.98
C ASP A 155 -12.72 3.23 -17.50
N ASP A 156 -12.98 4.42 -18.05
CA ASP A 156 -12.96 4.65 -19.49
C ASP A 156 -11.60 4.33 -20.13
N LYS A 157 -10.49 4.56 -19.41
CA LYS A 157 -9.13 4.30 -19.92
C LYS A 157 -8.82 2.81 -19.97
N SER A 158 -9.09 2.09 -18.90
CA SER A 158 -8.88 0.63 -18.82
C SER A 158 -9.81 -0.16 -19.73
N GLY A 159 -10.97 0.40 -20.09
CA GLY A 159 -11.97 -0.27 -20.93
C GLY A 159 -12.60 -1.49 -20.26
N LEU A 160 -12.46 -1.61 -18.93
CA LEU A 160 -13.06 -2.68 -18.14
C LEU A 160 -14.47 -2.27 -17.69
N SER A 161 -15.42 -3.20 -17.72
CA SER A 161 -16.78 -2.96 -17.23
C SER A 161 -16.92 -3.05 -15.71
N SER A 162 -15.98 -3.71 -15.04
CA SER A 162 -15.90 -3.86 -13.59
C SER A 162 -14.47 -4.22 -13.20
N GLU A 163 -14.12 -4.00 -11.93
CA GLU A 163 -12.80 -4.32 -11.40
C GLU A 163 -12.44 -5.80 -11.58
N ARG A 164 -11.17 -6.07 -11.86
CA ARG A 164 -10.65 -7.42 -12.08
C ARG A 164 -9.29 -7.58 -11.46
N GLU A 165 -9.03 -8.76 -10.92
CA GLU A 165 -7.68 -9.16 -10.56
C GLU A 165 -6.86 -9.38 -11.84
N ALA A 166 -5.58 -9.04 -11.78
CA ALA A 166 -4.68 -9.16 -12.91
C ALA A 166 -4.64 -10.58 -13.52
N ALA A 167 -4.69 -11.62 -12.69
CA ALA A 167 -4.71 -13.02 -13.13
C ALA A 167 -5.89 -13.36 -14.06
N MET A 168 -7.04 -12.70 -13.88
CA MET A 168 -8.25 -12.93 -14.70
C MET A 168 -8.15 -12.31 -16.09
N LEU A 169 -7.16 -11.45 -16.32
CA LEU A 169 -6.98 -10.71 -17.58
C LEU A 169 -5.93 -11.33 -18.49
N VAL A 170 -5.29 -12.43 -18.08
CA VAL A 170 -4.22 -13.13 -18.83
C VAL A 170 -4.68 -13.66 -20.20
N SER A 171 -5.99 -13.83 -20.41
CA SER A 171 -6.53 -14.21 -21.72
C SER A 171 -6.61 -13.06 -22.73
N ARG A 172 -6.35 -11.81 -22.32
CA ARG A 172 -6.38 -10.64 -23.21
C ARG A 172 -5.08 -10.53 -24.03
N PRO A 173 -5.15 -10.11 -25.30
CA PRO A 173 -3.96 -9.78 -26.08
C PRO A 173 -3.06 -8.76 -25.36
N GLY A 174 -1.76 -9.02 -25.33
CA GLY A 174 -0.79 -8.16 -24.65
C GLY A 174 -0.76 -8.30 -23.12
N VAL A 175 -1.50 -9.25 -22.55
CA VAL A 175 -1.43 -9.60 -21.13
C VAL A 175 -0.88 -11.02 -20.99
N ARG A 176 0.14 -11.20 -20.15
CA ARG A 176 0.79 -12.52 -19.96
C ARG A 176 1.38 -12.66 -18.57
N ARG A 177 1.53 -13.90 -18.09
CA ARG A 177 2.39 -14.18 -16.94
C ARG A 177 3.86 -14.19 -17.39
N LEU A 178 4.74 -13.60 -16.60
CA LEU A 178 6.19 -13.62 -16.83
C LEU A 178 6.85 -14.51 -15.77
N ARG A 179 7.66 -15.48 -16.20
CA ARG A 179 8.46 -16.28 -15.27
C ARG A 179 9.70 -15.49 -14.88
N GLU A 180 9.83 -15.22 -13.59
CA GLU A 180 10.99 -14.53 -13.02
C GLU A 180 11.82 -15.52 -12.18
N THR A 181 13.11 -15.22 -12.03
CA THR A 181 13.99 -15.91 -11.08
C THR A 181 14.14 -15.16 -9.76
N GLY A 182 13.66 -13.90 -9.71
CA GLY A 182 13.56 -13.15 -8.47
C GLY A 182 12.85 -11.83 -8.68
N LEU A 183 11.95 -11.46 -7.76
CA LEU A 183 11.31 -10.15 -7.76
C LEU A 183 10.91 -9.69 -6.35
N SER A 184 10.60 -8.41 -6.23
CA SER A 184 10.06 -7.84 -5.00
C SER A 184 8.73 -7.15 -5.28
N TYR A 185 7.66 -7.61 -4.66
CA TYR A 185 6.39 -6.90 -4.71
C TYR A 185 6.32 -5.82 -3.65
N THR A 186 6.00 -4.59 -4.07
CA THR A 186 5.69 -3.48 -3.17
C THR A 186 4.18 -3.41 -2.93
N MET A 187 3.78 -3.43 -1.67
CA MET A 187 2.41 -3.18 -1.21
C MET A 187 2.38 -1.85 -0.47
N LEU A 188 1.30 -1.09 -0.60
CA LEU A 188 1.13 0.19 0.08
C LEU A 188 -0.34 0.46 0.39
N HIS A 189 -0.60 1.31 1.38
CA HIS A 189 -1.92 1.92 1.59
C HIS A 189 -1.79 3.35 2.12
N VAL A 190 -2.82 4.15 1.86
CA VAL A 190 -2.90 5.57 2.30
C VAL A 190 -3.81 5.75 3.53
N GLY A 191 -4.17 4.65 4.21
CA GLY A 191 -4.99 4.64 5.44
C GLY A 191 -6.50 4.54 5.18
N ILE A 192 -6.90 4.61 3.91
CA ILE A 192 -8.25 4.35 3.43
C ILE A 192 -8.18 3.41 2.22
N SER A 193 -9.33 2.84 1.84
CA SER A 193 -9.44 2.04 0.63
C SER A 193 -9.47 3.01 -0.55
N ALA A 194 -8.33 3.11 -1.24
CA ALA A 194 -8.14 4.07 -2.31
C ALA A 194 -7.58 3.39 -3.57
N GLU A 195 -7.80 4.08 -4.69
CA GLU A 195 -7.36 3.66 -6.00
C GLU A 195 -6.22 4.57 -6.44
N VAL A 196 -5.04 4.00 -6.61
CA VAL A 196 -3.79 4.71 -6.83
C VAL A 196 -3.43 4.63 -8.31
N TYR A 197 -2.98 5.74 -8.87
CA TYR A 197 -2.58 5.82 -10.28
C TYR A 197 -1.19 5.21 -10.52
N CYS A 198 -1.13 4.21 -11.41
CA CYS A 198 0.08 3.49 -11.80
C CYS A 198 0.09 3.26 -13.33
N GLU A 199 1.10 3.79 -14.03
CA GLU A 199 1.29 3.59 -15.48
C GLU A 199 0.03 3.78 -16.36
N GLY A 200 -0.85 4.73 -16.03
CA GLY A 200 -2.10 4.95 -16.80
C GLY A 200 -3.31 4.14 -16.34
N LEU A 201 -3.18 3.34 -15.29
CA LEU A 201 -4.27 2.57 -14.67
C LEU A 201 -4.49 3.01 -13.22
N TYR A 202 -5.70 2.78 -12.71
CA TYR A 202 -5.96 2.86 -11.28
C TYR A 202 -5.96 1.47 -10.66
N LEU A 203 -5.17 1.31 -9.60
CA LEU A 203 -4.98 0.05 -8.90
C LEU A 203 -5.45 0.19 -7.46
N ARG A 204 -6.23 -0.77 -6.98
CA ARG A 204 -6.71 -0.77 -5.59
C ARG A 204 -5.83 -1.64 -4.70
N PHE A 205 -5.51 -1.12 -3.52
CA PHE A 205 -4.79 -1.86 -2.49
C PHE A 205 -5.73 -2.09 -1.29
N PRO A 206 -5.90 -3.34 -0.82
CA PRO A 206 -6.61 -3.63 0.41
C PRO A 206 -5.86 -3.07 1.63
N ILE A 207 -6.60 -2.61 2.64
CA ILE A 207 -6.02 -2.12 3.90
C ILE A 207 -5.65 -3.29 4.81
N ASP A 208 -6.40 -4.39 4.75
CA ASP A 208 -6.31 -5.52 5.70
C ASP A 208 -5.35 -6.66 5.26
N ALA A 209 -4.43 -6.39 4.32
CA ALA A 209 -3.56 -7.42 3.75
C ALA A 209 -2.30 -7.72 4.58
#